data_AF-A0A2M6YT25-F1
#
_entry.id   AF-A0A2M6YT25-F1
#
_cell.length_a   1.000
_cell.length_b   1.000
_cell.length_c   1.000
_cell.angle_alpha   90.00
_cell.angle_beta   90.00
_cell.angle_gamma   90.00
#
_symmetry.space_group_name_H-M   'P 1'
#
loop_
_entity.id
_entity.type
_entity.pdbx_description
1 polymer ?
#
loop_
_entity_poly.entity_id
_entity_poly.type
_entity_poly.pdbx_seq_one_letter_code
_entity_poly.pdbx_strand_id
1 'polypeptide(L)'
;MKINPKLKKDLKSFLLNNIQKEQNRALVISADCLNLDQKKILQQKFSDLDWKEAIYETDKSVIAGIIIKVGSKIIDLSLTGLLSKLSNTLYEID
;
A
#
# COMPACT_ATOMS: atom_id res chain seq x y z
N MET A 1 38.28 -6.47 8.03
CA MET A 1 38.21 -5.90 6.67
C MET A 1 38.10 -4.38 6.75
N LYS A 2 39.07 -3.62 6.24
CA LYS A 2 38.99 -2.14 6.19
C LYS A 2 38.27 -1.74 4.89
N ILE A 3 36.95 -1.66 4.95
CA ILE A 3 36.12 -1.15 3.85
C ILE A 3 36.41 0.35 3.68
N ASN A 4 36.56 0.82 2.44
CA ASN A 4 36.76 2.23 2.14
C ASN A 4 35.63 3.09 2.78
N PRO A 5 35.94 4.07 3.64
CA PRO A 5 34.93 4.87 4.34
C PRO A 5 33.97 5.60 3.41
N LYS A 6 34.45 6.05 2.24
CA LYS A 6 33.65 6.72 1.22
C LYS A 6 32.63 5.75 0.61
N LEU A 7 33.10 4.57 0.20
CA LEU A 7 32.25 3.51 -0.34
C LEU A 7 31.16 3.07 0.66
N LYS A 8 31.52 2.96 1.94
CA LYS A 8 30.56 2.62 3.01
C LYS A 8 29.47 3.69 3.16
N LYS A 9 29.85 4.98 3.08
CA LYS A 9 28.91 6.10 3.18
C LYS A 9 27.97 6.13 1.97
N ASP A 10 28.53 6.00 0.77
CA ASP A 10 27.77 6.03 -0.48
C ASP A 10 26.78 4.86 -0.56
N LEU A 11 27.22 3.65 -0.18
CA LEU A 11 26.35 2.48 -0.11
C LEU A 11 25.22 2.66 0.91
N LYS A 12 25.53 3.21 2.09
CA LYS A 12 24.52 3.48 3.12
C LYS A 12 23.47 4.46 2.59
N SER A 13 23.89 5.55 1.96
CA SER A 13 22.96 6.53 1.37
C SER A 13 22.11 5.92 0.26
N PHE A 14 22.69 5.12 -0.62
CA PHE A 14 21.96 4.42 -1.68
C PHE A 14 20.88 3.47 -1.12
N LEU A 15 21.25 2.64 -0.14
CA LEU A 15 20.31 1.72 0.49
C LEU A 15 19.20 2.46 1.24
N LEU A 16 19.52 3.50 2.00
CA LEU A 16 18.53 4.30 2.71
C LEU A 16 17.51 4.95 1.76
N ASN A 17 17.98 5.49 0.63
CA ASN A 17 17.10 6.07 -0.39
C ASN A 17 16.17 5.02 -1.00
N ASN A 18 16.66 3.83 -1.30
CA ASN A 18 15.82 2.75 -1.83
C ASN A 18 14.80 2.25 -0.81
N ILE A 19 15.20 2.12 0.46
CA ILE A 19 14.28 1.74 1.54
C ILE A 19 13.17 2.78 1.69
N GLN A 20 13.50 4.08 1.68
CA GLN A 20 12.49 5.14 1.77
C GLN A 20 11.53 5.13 0.57
N LYS A 21 12.04 4.89 -0.64
CA LYS A 21 11.19 4.76 -1.83
C LYS A 21 10.20 3.60 -1.69
N GLU A 22 10.68 2.41 -1.34
CA GLU A 22 9.83 1.24 -1.16
C GLU A 22 8.82 1.42 -0.02
N GLN A 23 9.19 2.11 1.08
CA GLN A 23 8.27 2.40 2.18
C GLN A 23 7.14 3.35 1.79
N ASN A 24 7.39 4.29 0.88
CA ASN A 24 6.39 5.26 0.46
C ASN A 24 5.55 4.78 -0.72
N ARG A 25 5.93 3.65 -1.33
CA ARG A 25 5.27 3.09 -2.51
C ARG A 25 3.89 2.55 -2.15
N ALA A 26 2.88 2.93 -2.93
CA ALA A 26 1.55 2.38 -2.80
C ALA A 26 1.43 1.02 -3.51
N LEU A 27 0.93 0.01 -2.78
CA LEU A 27 0.48 -1.26 -3.31
C LEU A 27 -1.04 -1.33 -3.19
N VAL A 28 -1.72 -1.47 -4.32
CA VAL A 28 -3.17 -1.63 -4.39
C VAL A 28 -3.49 -3.07 -4.76
N ILE A 29 -4.25 -3.75 -3.91
CA ILE A 29 -4.68 -5.13 -4.10
C ILE A 29 -6.20 -5.12 -4.34
N SER A 30 -6.65 -5.75 -5.42
CA SER A 30 -8.06 -5.81 -5.81
C SER A 30 -8.47 -7.19 -6.31
N ALA A 31 -9.78 -7.47 -6.31
CA ALA A 31 -10.33 -8.72 -6.82
C ALA A 31 -10.09 -8.90 -8.33
N ASP A 32 -10.12 -7.78 -9.06
CA ASP A 32 -9.95 -7.70 -10.52
C ASP A 32 -9.01 -6.56 -10.90
N CYS A 33 -8.57 -6.58 -12.16
CA CYS A 33 -7.72 -5.53 -12.74
C CYS A 33 -8.43 -4.16 -12.72
N LEU A 34 -7.81 -3.17 -12.07
CA LEU A 34 -8.31 -1.80 -12.06
C LEU A 34 -8.06 -1.11 -13.41
N ASN A 35 -9.11 -0.51 -13.97
CA ASN A 35 -9.02 0.29 -15.20
C ASN A 35 -8.43 1.69 -14.91
N LEU A 36 -8.15 2.46 -15.97
CA LEU A 36 -7.51 3.77 -15.84
C LEU A 36 -8.35 4.78 -15.05
N ASP A 37 -9.67 4.77 -15.20
CA ASP A 37 -10.55 5.71 -14.52
C ASP A 37 -10.64 5.38 -13.02
N GLN A 38 -10.73 4.11 -12.67
CA GLN A 38 -10.66 3.63 -11.28
C GLN A 38 -9.33 4.01 -10.63
N LYS A 39 -8.20 3.85 -11.33
CA LYS A 39 -6.88 4.29 -10.85
C LYS A 39 -6.84 5.80 -10.60
N LYS A 40 -7.38 6.61 -11.51
CA LYS A 40 -7.47 8.07 -11.32
C LYS A 40 -8.32 8.45 -10.12
N ILE A 41 -9.47 7.78 -9.92
CA ILE A 41 -10.34 8.03 -8.76
C ILE A 41 -9.59 7.74 -7.46
N LEU A 42 -8.79 6.66 -7.40
CA LEU A 42 -7.97 6.35 -6.22
C LEU A 42 -6.92 7.42 -5.95
N GLN A 43 -6.22 7.87 -7.00
CA GLN A 43 -5.21 8.93 -6.89
C GLN A 43 -5.81 10.24 -6.39
N GLN A 44 -7.02 10.58 -6.84
CA GLN A 44 -7.74 11.78 -6.40
C GLN A 44 -8.21 11.65 -4.95
N LYS A 45 -8.79 10.50 -4.58
CA LYS A 45 -9.36 10.28 -3.24
C LYS A 45 -8.28 10.19 -2.15
N PHE A 46 -7.10 9.69 -2.51
CA PHE A 46 -5.98 9.50 -1.61
C PHE A 46 -4.77 10.29 -2.10
N SER A 47 -4.96 11.60 -2.26
CA SER A 47 -3.94 12.54 -2.77
C SER A 47 -2.63 12.54 -1.98
N ASP A 48 -2.70 12.14 -0.71
CA ASP A 48 -1.58 12.22 0.23
C ASP A 48 -0.61 11.03 0.10
N LEU A 49 -0.92 10.06 -0.77
CA LEU A 49 -0.07 8.88 -1.02
C LEU A 49 0.82 9.10 -2.26
N ASP A 50 2.00 8.47 -2.29
CA ASP A 50 2.84 8.49 -3.49
C ASP A 50 2.37 7.46 -4.51
N TRP A 51 1.80 7.97 -5.60
CA TRP A 51 1.24 7.17 -6.69
C TRP A 51 2.19 6.96 -7.87
N LYS A 52 3.37 7.63 -7.89
CA LYS A 52 4.27 7.62 -9.06
C LYS A 52 4.74 6.23 -9.45
N GLU A 53 5.02 5.39 -8.46
CA GLU A 53 5.50 4.02 -8.65
C GLU A 53 4.49 2.99 -8.12
N ALA A 54 3.20 3.35 -8.00
CA ALA A 54 2.19 2.47 -7.43
C ALA A 54 2.07 1.14 -8.17
N ILE A 55 2.01 0.04 -7.41
CA ILE A 55 1.80 -1.31 -7.92
C ILE A 55 0.31 -1.65 -7.79
N TYR A 56 -0.24 -2.29 -8.81
CA TYR A 56 -1.60 -2.79 -8.81
C TYR A 56 -1.56 -4.29 -9.01
N GLU A 57 -2.02 -5.03 -8.00
CA GLU A 57 -2.03 -6.49 -7.98
C GLU A 57 -3.46 -7.01 -7.87
N THR A 58 -3.70 -8.12 -8.56
CA THR A 58 -4.97 -8.84 -8.50
C THR A 58 -4.81 -10.02 -7.55
N ASP A 59 -5.66 -10.09 -6.53
CA ASP A 59 -5.69 -11.18 -5.56
C ASP A 59 -7.11 -11.73 -5.45
N LYS A 60 -7.28 -13.01 -5.83
CA LYS A 60 -8.58 -13.70 -5.82
C LYS A 60 -9.10 -13.98 -4.40
N SER A 61 -8.29 -13.82 -3.37
CA SER A 61 -8.76 -13.86 -1.98
C SER A 61 -9.59 -12.62 -1.61
N VAL A 62 -9.42 -11.51 -2.34
CA VAL A 62 -10.27 -10.33 -2.22
C VAL A 62 -11.55 -10.58 -3.02
N ILE A 63 -12.69 -10.65 -2.33
CA ILE A 63 -14.00 -10.90 -2.96
C ILE A 63 -14.51 -9.66 -3.69
N ALA A 64 -14.39 -8.49 -3.05
CA ALA A 64 -14.79 -7.20 -3.59
C ALA A 64 -14.11 -6.06 -2.83
N GLY A 65 -14.05 -4.89 -3.47
CA GLY A 65 -13.36 -3.72 -2.94
C GLY A 65 -11.85 -3.77 -3.18
N ILE A 66 -11.10 -3.01 -2.38
CA ILE A 66 -9.65 -2.84 -2.54
C ILE A 66 -8.94 -2.76 -1.19
N ILE A 67 -7.66 -3.10 -1.18
CA ILE A 67 -6.76 -2.88 -0.05
C ILE A 67 -5.58 -2.03 -0.54
N ILE A 68 -5.32 -0.92 0.12
CA ILE A 68 -4.18 -0.04 -0.19
C ILE A 68 -3.16 -0.18 0.94
N LYS A 69 -1.92 -0.55 0.60
CA LYS A 69 -0.79 -0.65 1.52
C LYS A 69 0.26 0.41 1.16
N VAL A 70 0.71 1.17 2.15
CA VAL A 70 1.82 2.12 2.04
C VAL A 70 2.68 1.99 3.28
N GLY A 71 3.88 1.41 3.14
CA GLY A 71 4.74 1.10 4.27
C GLY A 71 4.01 0.22 5.30
N SER A 72 3.86 0.71 6.52
CA SER A 72 3.11 0.03 7.59
C SER A 72 1.61 0.37 7.64
N LYS A 73 1.14 1.31 6.81
CA LYS A 73 -0.26 1.75 6.80
C LYS A 73 -1.06 0.86 5.86
N ILE A 74 -2.18 0.33 6.35
CA ILE A 74 -3.14 -0.45 5.58
C ILE A 74 -4.48 0.26 5.61
N ILE A 75 -4.99 0.61 4.42
CA ILE A 75 -6.35 1.12 4.24
C ILE A 75 -7.15 0.00 3.61
N ASP A 76 -7.91 -0.70 4.43
CA ASP A 76 -8.76 -1.81 4.01
C ASP A 76 -10.19 -1.32 3.71
N LEU A 77 -10.54 -1.36 2.43
CA LEU A 77 -11.86 -1.08 1.86
C LEU A 77 -12.43 -2.32 1.15
N SER A 78 -11.93 -3.51 1.51
CA SER A 78 -12.48 -4.77 1.03
C SER A 78 -13.83 -5.05 1.68
N LEU A 79 -14.69 -5.78 0.97
CA LEU A 79 -15.98 -6.21 1.50
C LEU A 79 -15.80 -7.02 2.80
N THR A 80 -14.81 -7.91 2.84
CA THR A 80 -14.46 -8.70 4.02
C THR A 80 -14.07 -7.82 5.21
N GLY A 81 -13.23 -6.81 4.99
CA GLY A 81 -12.82 -5.87 6.03
C GLY A 81 -13.98 -5.03 6.56
N LEU A 82 -14.86 -4.56 5.67
CA LEU A 82 -16.04 -3.78 6.04
C LEU A 82 -17.07 -4.61 6.83
N LEU A 83 -17.35 -5.84 6.40
CA LEU A 83 -18.26 -6.75 7.11
C LEU A 83 -17.70 -7.15 8.48
N SER A 84 -16.39 -7.37 8.59
CA SER A 84 -15.75 -7.66 9.87
C SER A 84 -15.87 -6.49 10.84
N LYS A 85 -15.63 -5.26 10.36
CA LYS A 85 -15.84 -4.04 11.17
C LYS A 85 -17.29 -3.90 11.61
N LEU A 86 -18.25 -4.11 10.70
CA LEU A 86 -19.67 -4.05 11.02
C LEU A 86 -20.06 -5.09 12.08
N SER A 87 -19.62 -6.34 11.91
CA SER A 87 -19.88 -7.41 12.88
C SER A 87 -19.34 -7.05 14.26
N ASN A 88 -18.12 -6.51 14.35
CA ASN A 88 -17.54 -6.11 15.63
C ASN A 88 -18.35 -4.97 16.27
N THR A 89 -18.75 -3.96 15.49
CA THR A 89 -19.59 -2.87 16.00
C THR A 89 -20.94 -3.39 16.51
N LEU A 90 -21.53 -4.38 15.84
CA LEU A 90 -22.78 -4.99 16.32
C LEU A 90 -22.58 -5.72 17.66
N TYR A 91 -21.49 -6.48 17.81
CA TYR A 91 -21.18 -7.17 19.08
C TYR A 91 -20.80 -6.25 20.23
N GLU A 92 -20.27 -5.05 19.96
CA GLU A 92 -19.96 -4.05 20.99
C GLU A 92 -21.20 -3.32 21.53
N ILE A 93 -22.34 -3.43 20.83
CA ILE A 93 -23.60 -2.77 21.20
C ILE A 93 -24.48 -3.70 22.08
N ASP A 94 -24.24 -5.02 22.06
CA ASP A 94 -24.84 -6.01 22.96
C ASP A 94 -24.03 -6.16 24.27
#